data_AF-A0A7Y3HX15-F1
#
_entry.id   AF-A0A7Y3HX15-F1
#
_cell.length_a   1.000
_cell.length_b   1.000
_cell.length_c   1.000
_cell.angle_alpha   90.00
_cell.angle_beta   90.00
_cell.angle_gamma   90.00
#
_symmetry.space_group_name_H-M   'P 1'
#
loop_
_entity.id
_entity.type
_entity.pdbx_description
1 polymer ?
#
loop_
_entity_poly.entity_id
_entity_poly.type
_entity_poly.pdbx_seq_one_letter_code
_entity_poly.pdbx_strand_id
1 'polypeptide(L)'
;MKILLFTYLLMIATLGFSQNNPVDFESGGFGANWTWTVFENDTNPPLEIISNPDPNGINTSETVAKFTALEAGAPFAGCETMHGADIGMFDLTSDNAIVKIMVWKSVISDVGIKFATPPGGSFGQVLVSNTLIDQWEELTFDFTPFLGHPKATNLDQLVIFPDFNARTSDNIIYFDNITFSDGTLGIARLESNSISAYPNPVDANWHVKAMTVILEIKVTNLTGKIVQEVQPRNTNHTLDLSGLSTGIYFAEVIAEGQNKILKLIKN
;
A
#
# COMPACT_ATOMS: atom_id res chain seq x y z
N MET A 1 20.33 -18.95 57.43
CA MET A 1 20.25 -19.56 56.08
C MET A 1 19.30 -18.69 55.25
N LYS A 2 19.81 -17.83 54.36
CA LYS A 2 18.98 -16.98 53.48
C LYS A 2 18.71 -17.76 52.19
N ILE A 3 17.46 -18.14 51.95
CA ILE A 3 17.03 -18.74 50.69
C ILE A 3 16.87 -17.58 49.69
N LEU A 4 17.73 -17.55 48.66
CA LEU A 4 17.55 -16.71 47.49
C LEU A 4 16.53 -17.40 46.57
N LEU A 5 15.38 -16.77 46.35
CA LEU A 5 14.39 -17.23 45.38
C LEU A 5 14.69 -16.54 44.04
N PHE A 6 15.18 -17.30 43.06
CA PHE A 6 15.35 -16.83 41.68
C PHE A 6 14.01 -17.00 40.94
N THR A 7 13.29 -15.91 40.72
CA THR A 7 12.14 -15.88 39.82
C THR A 7 12.63 -15.83 38.37
N TYR A 8 12.41 -16.90 37.62
CA TYR A 8 12.68 -16.94 36.18
C TYR A 8 11.49 -16.33 35.44
N LEU A 9 11.66 -15.15 34.84
CA LEU A 9 10.65 -14.52 33.99
C LEU A 9 10.66 -15.23 32.63
N LEU A 10 9.67 -16.10 32.40
CA LEU A 10 9.47 -16.76 31.11
C LEU A 10 8.91 -15.71 30.12
N MET A 11 9.73 -15.19 29.21
CA MET A 11 9.24 -14.42 28.07
C MET A 11 8.46 -15.38 27.14
N ILE A 12 7.14 -15.26 27.14
CA ILE A 12 6.30 -15.88 26.11
C ILE A 12 6.45 -15.03 24.86
N ALA A 13 7.24 -15.50 23.89
CA ALA A 13 7.25 -14.94 22.55
C ALA A 13 5.95 -15.37 21.87
N THR A 14 5.00 -14.45 21.71
CA THR A 14 3.85 -14.66 20.84
C THR A 14 4.36 -14.64 19.40
N LEU A 15 4.29 -15.78 18.70
CA LEU A 15 4.47 -15.81 17.25
C LEU A 15 3.27 -15.08 16.64
N GLY A 16 3.50 -13.88 16.11
CA GLY A 16 2.51 -13.17 15.31
C GLY A 16 2.47 -13.79 13.91
N PHE A 17 1.30 -14.24 13.47
CA PHE A 17 1.08 -14.60 12.07
C PHE A 17 0.65 -13.34 11.30
N SER A 18 1.21 -13.13 10.12
CA SER A 18 0.90 -12.00 9.23
C SER A 18 0.71 -12.53 7.82
N GLN A 19 -0.15 -11.87 7.07
CA GLN A 19 -0.33 -12.12 5.66
C GLN A 19 0.94 -11.74 4.89
N ASN A 20 1.18 -12.45 3.80
CA ASN A 20 2.20 -12.11 2.82
C ASN A 20 1.78 -10.81 2.10
N ASN A 21 2.64 -9.80 2.16
CA ASN A 21 2.33 -8.42 1.75
C ASN A 21 3.64 -7.72 1.33
N PRO A 22 3.70 -7.01 0.19
CA PRO A 22 2.64 -6.83 -0.83
C PRO A 22 2.48 -8.06 -1.75
N VAL A 23 1.31 -8.24 -2.36
CA VAL A 23 1.11 -9.20 -3.48
C VAL A 23 1.29 -8.41 -4.78
N ASP A 24 2.42 -8.62 -5.46
CA ASP A 24 2.92 -7.77 -6.55
C ASP A 24 3.14 -8.54 -7.86
N PHE A 25 2.98 -9.87 -7.86
CA PHE A 25 3.11 -10.74 -9.05
C PHE A 25 4.49 -10.74 -9.72
N GLU A 26 5.46 -10.01 -9.16
CA GLU A 26 6.81 -9.91 -9.69
C GLU A 26 7.60 -11.22 -9.51
N SER A 27 8.59 -11.45 -10.37
CA SER A 27 9.41 -12.65 -10.31
C SER A 27 10.08 -12.84 -8.95
N GLY A 28 9.65 -13.85 -8.19
CA GLY A 28 10.14 -14.15 -6.84
C GLY A 28 9.42 -13.38 -5.73
N GLY A 29 8.49 -12.49 -6.08
CA GLY A 29 7.56 -11.81 -5.19
C GLY A 29 6.33 -12.66 -4.86
N PHE A 30 5.43 -12.08 -4.06
CA PHE A 30 4.21 -12.74 -3.63
C PHE A 30 3.13 -12.66 -4.72
N GLY A 31 2.36 -13.73 -4.90
CA GLY A 31 1.34 -13.83 -5.95
C GLY A 31 1.83 -14.41 -7.26
N ALA A 32 3.12 -14.24 -7.61
CA ALA A 32 3.69 -14.66 -8.89
C ALA A 32 3.65 -16.17 -9.14
N ASN A 33 3.91 -16.95 -8.08
CA ASN A 33 3.96 -18.42 -8.12
C ASN A 33 2.92 -19.07 -7.18
N TRP A 34 1.90 -18.31 -6.80
CA TRP A 34 0.80 -18.79 -5.95
C TRP A 34 -0.20 -19.60 -6.76
N THR A 35 -1.03 -20.38 -6.07
CA THR A 35 -2.13 -21.09 -6.72
C THR A 35 -3.37 -20.20 -6.75
N TRP A 36 -3.67 -19.66 -7.93
CA TRP A 36 -4.88 -18.89 -8.18
C TRP A 36 -5.95 -19.77 -8.83
N THR A 37 -6.98 -20.12 -8.06
CA THR A 37 -8.12 -20.89 -8.57
C THR A 37 -9.22 -19.93 -9.03
N VAL A 38 -9.59 -19.99 -10.30
CA VAL A 38 -10.72 -19.24 -10.86
C VAL A 38 -12.02 -20.01 -10.63
N PHE A 39 -13.08 -19.30 -10.25
CA PHE A 39 -14.38 -19.87 -9.95
C PHE A 39 -15.53 -19.05 -10.56
N GLU A 40 -16.66 -19.74 -10.75
CA GLU A 40 -17.94 -19.16 -11.20
C GLU A 40 -17.86 -18.37 -12.52
N ASN A 41 -16.80 -18.57 -13.29
CA ASN A 41 -16.52 -17.85 -14.53
C ASN A 41 -16.74 -18.77 -15.74
N ASP A 42 -17.87 -19.49 -15.76
CA ASP A 42 -18.21 -20.49 -16.78
C ASP A 42 -17.12 -21.57 -16.96
N THR A 43 -16.31 -21.49 -18.02
CA THR A 43 -15.20 -22.44 -18.25
C THR A 43 -14.03 -22.28 -17.27
N ASN A 44 -14.06 -21.25 -16.41
CA ASN A 44 -13.01 -20.91 -15.45
C ASN A 44 -11.62 -20.83 -16.11
N PRO A 45 -11.42 -19.94 -17.10
CA PRO A 45 -10.09 -19.70 -17.65
C PRO A 45 -9.14 -19.32 -16.51
N PRO A 46 -7.92 -19.87 -16.47
CA PRO A 46 -6.99 -19.62 -15.37
C PRO A 46 -6.64 -18.14 -15.28
N LEU A 47 -6.32 -17.68 -14.06
CA LEU A 47 -5.69 -16.38 -13.88
C LEU A 47 -4.30 -16.43 -14.53
N GLU A 48 -4.00 -15.46 -15.39
CA GLU A 48 -2.72 -15.40 -16.09
C GLU A 48 -1.84 -14.34 -15.43
N ILE A 49 -0.57 -14.64 -15.16
CA ILE A 49 0.43 -13.63 -14.80
C ILE A 49 1.20 -13.27 -16.08
N ILE A 50 1.07 -12.03 -16.52
CA ILE A 50 1.59 -11.56 -17.82
C ILE A 50 2.44 -10.30 -17.63
N SER A 51 3.20 -9.92 -18.65
CA SER A 51 3.84 -8.59 -18.68
C SER A 51 2.79 -7.48 -18.59
N ASN A 52 3.08 -6.46 -17.78
CA ASN A 52 2.22 -5.30 -17.60
C ASN A 52 1.94 -4.64 -18.97
N PRO A 53 0.66 -4.54 -19.41
CA PRO A 53 0.32 -3.96 -20.71
C PRO A 53 0.55 -2.44 -20.77
N ASP A 54 0.61 -1.76 -19.62
CA ASP A 54 0.89 -0.33 -19.52
C ASP A 54 1.78 -0.03 -18.29
N PRO A 55 3.11 -0.24 -18.39
CA PRO A 55 4.05 -0.04 -17.30
C PRO A 55 4.44 1.44 -17.13
N ASN A 56 3.45 2.32 -17.08
CA ASN A 56 3.61 3.76 -16.94
C ASN A 56 2.73 4.33 -15.82
N GLY A 57 2.98 5.57 -15.43
CA GLY A 57 2.16 6.28 -14.46
C GLY A 57 2.30 5.69 -13.05
N ILE A 58 1.19 5.28 -12.44
CA ILE A 58 1.17 4.79 -11.06
C ILE A 58 1.58 3.32 -10.93
N ASN A 59 1.48 2.53 -12.00
CA ASN A 59 1.91 1.13 -12.00
C ASN A 59 3.09 0.95 -12.96
N THR A 60 4.29 0.82 -12.40
CA THR A 60 5.52 0.56 -13.16
C THR A 60 6.03 -0.88 -12.98
N SER A 61 5.21 -1.80 -12.47
CA SER A 61 5.55 -3.22 -12.31
C SER A 61 5.84 -3.88 -13.65
N GLU A 62 6.70 -4.91 -13.67
CA GLU A 62 7.00 -5.66 -14.88
C GLU A 62 5.86 -6.61 -15.27
N THR A 63 5.15 -7.15 -14.26
CA THR A 63 4.11 -8.15 -14.42
C THR A 63 2.85 -7.81 -13.65
N VAL A 64 1.71 -8.34 -14.11
CA VAL A 64 0.39 -8.13 -13.51
C VAL A 64 -0.46 -9.39 -13.63
N ALA A 65 -1.48 -9.51 -12.79
CA ALA A 65 -2.49 -10.54 -12.96
C ALA A 65 -3.53 -10.10 -14.01
N LYS A 66 -3.89 -11.00 -14.92
CA LYS A 66 -4.93 -10.85 -15.92
C LYS A 66 -6.06 -11.84 -15.64
N PHE A 67 -7.25 -11.29 -15.46
CA PHE A 67 -8.49 -12.05 -15.35
C PHE A 67 -9.38 -11.77 -16.57
N THR A 68 -9.89 -12.83 -17.19
CA THR A 68 -10.86 -12.72 -18.30
C THR A 68 -12.24 -13.04 -17.76
N ALA A 69 -13.04 -12.02 -17.46
CA ALA A 69 -14.41 -12.21 -16.97
C ALA A 69 -15.34 -12.51 -18.16
N LEU A 70 -15.92 -13.71 -18.20
CA LEU A 70 -16.71 -14.17 -19.34
C LEU A 70 -18.16 -13.65 -19.28
N GLU A 71 -18.75 -13.36 -20.44
CA GLU A 71 -20.17 -13.00 -20.59
C GLU A 71 -21.08 -14.05 -19.93
N ALA A 72 -20.75 -15.33 -20.14
CA ALA A 72 -21.47 -16.46 -19.57
C ALA A 72 -21.15 -16.73 -18.09
N GLY A 73 -20.10 -16.10 -17.55
CA GLY A 73 -19.71 -16.22 -16.15
C GLY A 73 -20.69 -15.52 -15.20
N ALA A 74 -20.73 -15.97 -13.95
CA ALA A 74 -21.54 -15.31 -12.94
C ALA A 74 -21.09 -13.85 -12.72
N PRO A 75 -22.01 -12.97 -12.27
CA PRO A 75 -21.64 -11.61 -11.87
C PRO A 75 -20.56 -11.56 -10.80
N PHE A 76 -20.43 -12.60 -9.99
CA PHE A 76 -19.46 -12.74 -8.90
C PHE A 76 -18.33 -13.72 -9.25
N ALA A 77 -18.05 -13.93 -10.53
CA ALA A 77 -16.86 -14.65 -10.97
C ALA A 77 -15.59 -14.04 -10.37
N GLY A 78 -14.63 -14.87 -9.96
CA GLY A 78 -13.44 -14.40 -9.28
C GLY A 78 -12.31 -15.41 -9.24
N CYS A 79 -11.28 -15.07 -8.48
CA CYS A 79 -10.14 -15.94 -8.22
C CYS A 79 -9.77 -15.94 -6.73
N GLU A 80 -9.19 -17.04 -6.27
CA GLU A 80 -8.82 -17.23 -4.87
C GLU A 80 -7.48 -17.94 -4.71
N THR A 81 -6.79 -17.59 -3.63
CA THR A 81 -5.52 -18.19 -3.22
C THR A 81 -5.71 -19.55 -2.52
N MET A 82 -4.67 -20.39 -2.48
CA MET A 82 -4.72 -21.67 -1.76
C MET A 82 -4.73 -21.47 -0.24
N HIS A 83 -5.70 -22.11 0.42
CA HIS A 83 -5.75 -22.21 1.89
C HIS A 83 -4.45 -22.79 2.47
N GLY A 84 -4.01 -22.23 3.61
CA GLY A 84 -2.87 -22.69 4.38
C GLY A 84 -1.49 -22.54 3.73
N ALA A 85 -1.37 -21.88 2.57
CA ALA A 85 -0.11 -21.71 1.87
C ALA A 85 0.15 -20.27 1.40
N ASP A 86 -0.67 -19.78 0.46
CA ASP A 86 -0.32 -18.62 -0.38
C ASP A 86 -0.31 -17.29 0.38
N ILE A 87 -1.49 -16.72 0.68
CA ILE A 87 -1.57 -15.43 1.40
C ILE A 87 -1.04 -15.52 2.85
N GLY A 88 -0.82 -16.74 3.34
CA GLY A 88 -0.43 -17.01 4.73
C GLY A 88 -1.62 -16.90 5.69
N MET A 89 -1.42 -17.35 6.92
CA MET A 89 -2.43 -17.22 7.97
C MET A 89 -2.30 -15.85 8.65
N PHE A 90 -3.41 -15.18 8.94
CA PHE A 90 -3.40 -13.89 9.63
C PHE A 90 -4.70 -13.62 10.37
N ASP A 91 -4.63 -12.71 11.34
CA ASP A 91 -5.80 -12.07 11.94
C ASP A 91 -5.97 -10.69 11.30
N LEU A 92 -7.21 -10.28 11.08
CA LEU A 92 -7.51 -8.89 10.73
C LEU A 92 -7.35 -8.02 11.98
N THR A 93 -6.43 -7.07 11.92
CA THR A 93 -6.14 -6.12 12.98
C THR A 93 -6.14 -4.70 12.43
N SER A 94 -6.03 -3.71 13.31
CA SER A 94 -5.86 -2.33 12.88
C SER A 94 -4.63 -2.09 12.02
N ASP A 95 -3.69 -3.03 11.92
CA ASP A 95 -2.42 -2.86 11.20
C ASP A 95 -2.51 -3.35 9.74
N ASN A 96 -3.59 -4.05 9.38
CA ASN A 96 -3.80 -4.62 8.04
C ASN A 96 -5.23 -4.46 7.51
N ALA A 97 -6.06 -3.63 8.16
CA ALA A 97 -7.48 -3.46 7.83
C ALA A 97 -7.73 -2.61 6.57
N ILE A 98 -6.74 -1.88 6.06
CA ILE A 98 -6.87 -1.14 4.81
C ILE A 98 -6.18 -1.92 3.73
N VAL A 99 -6.96 -2.39 2.75
CA VAL A 99 -6.45 -3.16 1.63
C VAL A 99 -6.57 -2.33 0.38
N LYS A 100 -5.47 -2.21 -0.36
CA LYS A 100 -5.46 -1.53 -1.65
C LYS A 100 -5.13 -2.50 -2.76
N ILE A 101 -5.59 -2.19 -3.96
CA ILE A 101 -5.31 -2.95 -5.18
C ILE A 101 -5.29 -1.97 -6.35
N MET A 102 -4.30 -2.09 -7.23
CA MET A 102 -4.32 -1.40 -8.50
C MET A 102 -5.11 -2.22 -9.51
N VAL A 103 -6.00 -1.57 -10.27
CA VAL A 103 -6.79 -2.20 -11.31
C VAL A 103 -6.69 -1.42 -12.61
N TRP A 104 -6.78 -2.13 -13.73
CA TRP A 104 -6.97 -1.58 -15.07
C TRP A 104 -8.13 -2.33 -15.71
N LYS A 105 -9.17 -1.61 -16.12
CA LYS A 105 -10.46 -2.18 -16.57
C LYS A 105 -10.99 -1.40 -17.77
N SER A 106 -11.66 -2.09 -18.70
CA SER A 106 -12.34 -1.47 -19.84
C SER A 106 -13.76 -0.96 -19.53
N VAL A 107 -14.28 -1.29 -18.34
CA VAL A 107 -15.63 -0.92 -17.88
C VAL A 107 -15.61 -0.50 -16.41
N ILE A 108 -16.58 0.33 -16.02
CA ILE A 108 -16.86 0.63 -14.61
C ILE A 108 -17.71 -0.52 -14.03
N SER A 109 -17.19 -1.14 -12.98
CA SER A 109 -17.92 -2.13 -12.19
C SER A 109 -17.27 -2.31 -10.82
N ASP A 110 -18.01 -2.90 -9.90
CA ASP A 110 -17.50 -3.16 -8.57
C ASP A 110 -16.37 -4.18 -8.61
N VAL A 111 -15.27 -3.88 -7.95
CA VAL A 111 -14.23 -4.84 -7.60
C VAL A 111 -14.50 -5.28 -6.17
N GLY A 112 -14.38 -6.57 -5.90
CA GLY A 112 -14.61 -7.14 -4.58
C GLY A 112 -13.36 -7.77 -3.98
N ILE A 113 -13.14 -7.57 -2.68
CA ILE A 113 -12.16 -8.33 -1.90
C ILE A 113 -12.89 -9.03 -0.76
N LYS A 114 -12.56 -10.30 -0.54
CA LYS A 114 -13.08 -11.13 0.55
C LYS A 114 -11.94 -11.93 1.17
N PHE A 115 -12.08 -12.19 2.46
CA PHE A 115 -11.23 -13.14 3.19
C PHE A 115 -12.03 -14.32 3.70
N ALA A 116 -11.37 -15.48 3.79
CA ALA A 116 -11.94 -16.69 4.35
C ALA A 116 -10.98 -17.35 5.35
N THR A 117 -11.57 -18.02 6.34
CA THR A 117 -10.88 -18.92 7.26
C THR A 117 -10.75 -20.32 6.64
N PRO A 118 -9.91 -21.22 7.19
CA PRO A 118 -9.72 -22.58 6.65
C PRO A 118 -11.01 -23.39 6.40
N PRO A 119 -12.07 -23.32 7.23
CA PRO A 119 -13.34 -23.99 6.94
C PRO A 119 -14.24 -23.23 5.94
N GLY A 120 -13.73 -22.23 5.24
CA GLY A 120 -14.47 -21.37 4.30
C GLY A 120 -15.32 -20.29 4.98
N GLY A 121 -15.10 -20.01 6.27
CA GLY A 121 -15.85 -19.00 7.00
C GLY A 121 -15.47 -17.58 6.57
N SER A 122 -16.45 -16.74 6.25
CA SER A 122 -16.21 -15.35 5.86
C SER A 122 -17.25 -14.39 6.46
N PHE A 123 -16.89 -13.11 6.56
CA PHE A 123 -17.80 -11.98 6.86
C PHE A 123 -18.33 -11.29 5.59
N GLY A 124 -18.08 -11.86 4.41
CA GLY A 124 -18.49 -11.31 3.12
C GLY A 124 -17.38 -10.50 2.44
N GLN A 125 -17.72 -9.98 1.27
CA GLN A 125 -16.85 -9.13 0.46
C GLN A 125 -17.10 -7.65 0.73
N VAL A 126 -16.04 -6.85 0.63
CA VAL A 126 -16.14 -5.39 0.47
C VAL A 126 -16.09 -5.08 -1.02
N LEU A 127 -17.01 -4.24 -1.51
CA LEU A 127 -17.10 -3.85 -2.91
C LEU A 127 -16.72 -2.38 -3.07
N VAL A 128 -15.89 -2.08 -4.07
CA VAL A 128 -15.49 -0.73 -4.44
C VAL A 128 -15.50 -0.62 -5.96
N SER A 129 -16.26 0.32 -6.50
CA SER A 129 -16.30 0.59 -7.94
C SER A 129 -15.07 1.36 -8.38
N ASN A 130 -14.47 0.95 -9.51
CA ASN A 130 -13.48 1.78 -10.19
C ASN A 130 -14.15 3.02 -10.80
N THR A 131 -13.42 4.12 -10.89
CA THR A 131 -13.90 5.37 -11.49
C THR A 131 -13.28 5.65 -12.86
N LEU A 132 -12.18 4.97 -13.18
CA LEU A 132 -11.41 5.13 -14.40
C LEU A 132 -11.52 3.88 -15.29
N ILE A 133 -11.44 4.07 -16.61
CA ILE A 133 -11.36 2.99 -17.59
C ILE A 133 -10.10 3.15 -18.44
N ASP A 134 -9.60 2.03 -18.95
CA ASP A 134 -8.43 1.92 -19.83
C ASP A 134 -7.16 2.60 -19.29
N GLN A 135 -7.06 2.75 -17.97
CA GLN A 135 -5.89 3.25 -17.26
C GLN A 135 -5.84 2.69 -15.84
N TRP A 136 -4.65 2.68 -15.23
CA TRP A 136 -4.46 2.21 -13.87
C TRP A 136 -5.13 3.13 -12.83
N GLU A 137 -5.80 2.51 -11.87
CA GLU A 137 -6.42 3.16 -10.71
C GLU A 137 -6.13 2.34 -9.45
N GLU A 138 -5.82 3.00 -8.33
CA GLU A 138 -5.72 2.35 -7.02
C GLU A 138 -7.07 2.43 -6.30
N LEU A 139 -7.64 1.27 -5.96
CA LEU A 139 -8.85 1.16 -5.15
C LEU A 139 -8.49 0.87 -3.70
N THR A 140 -9.28 1.41 -2.77
CA THR A 140 -9.09 1.23 -1.31
C THR A 140 -10.31 0.56 -0.69
N PHE A 141 -10.09 -0.56 0.00
CA PHE A 141 -11.07 -1.38 0.69
C PHE A 141 -10.87 -1.25 2.19
N ASP A 142 -11.87 -0.73 2.89
CA ASP A 142 -11.85 -0.56 4.34
C ASP A 142 -12.49 -1.76 5.05
N PHE A 143 -11.64 -2.58 5.67
CA PHE A 143 -12.06 -3.71 6.50
C PHE A 143 -12.12 -3.38 8.00
N THR A 144 -11.87 -2.13 8.41
CA THR A 144 -11.98 -1.68 9.81
C THR A 144 -13.33 -2.05 10.47
N PRO A 145 -14.48 -1.99 9.76
CA PRO A 145 -15.76 -2.42 10.34
C PRO A 145 -15.83 -3.90 10.76
N PHE A 146 -14.91 -4.76 10.30
CA PHE A 146 -14.88 -6.19 10.61
C PHE A 146 -13.88 -6.55 11.71
N LEU A 147 -13.18 -5.58 12.29
CA LEU A 147 -12.26 -5.83 13.40
C LEU A 147 -13.01 -6.46 14.59
N GLY A 148 -12.43 -7.53 15.14
CA GLY A 148 -13.04 -8.30 16.23
C GLY A 148 -14.21 -9.20 15.81
N HIS A 149 -14.56 -9.27 14.52
CA HIS A 149 -15.55 -10.22 14.03
C HIS A 149 -15.06 -11.67 14.25
N PRO A 150 -15.92 -12.63 14.64
CA PRO A 150 -15.49 -14.02 14.94
C PRO A 150 -14.84 -14.76 13.77
N LYS A 151 -15.05 -14.28 12.55
CA LYS A 151 -14.47 -14.81 11.31
C LYS A 151 -13.38 -13.91 10.72
N ALA A 152 -12.86 -12.98 11.51
CA ALA A 152 -11.74 -12.12 11.15
C ALA A 152 -10.43 -12.59 11.81
N THR A 153 -10.42 -13.82 12.34
CA THR A 153 -9.25 -14.47 12.92
C THR A 153 -8.93 -15.77 12.18
N ASN A 154 -7.65 -16.13 12.10
CA ASN A 154 -7.13 -17.24 11.31
C ASN A 154 -7.66 -17.24 9.88
N LEU A 155 -7.66 -16.07 9.23
CA LEU A 155 -7.87 -15.94 7.79
C LEU A 155 -6.67 -16.55 7.08
N ASP A 156 -6.90 -17.29 6.00
CA ASP A 156 -5.82 -17.93 5.23
C ASP A 156 -6.08 -17.99 3.73
N GLN A 157 -7.09 -17.25 3.25
CA GLN A 157 -7.43 -17.14 1.85
C GLN A 157 -7.86 -15.70 1.51
N LEU A 158 -7.21 -15.15 0.49
CA LEU A 158 -7.61 -13.95 -0.25
C LEU A 158 -8.43 -14.36 -1.46
N VAL A 159 -9.58 -13.71 -1.63
CA VAL A 159 -10.52 -13.87 -2.76
C VAL A 159 -10.73 -12.52 -3.41
N ILE A 160 -10.57 -12.46 -4.74
CA ILE A 160 -10.73 -11.25 -5.55
C ILE A 160 -11.86 -11.48 -6.55
N PHE A 161 -12.76 -10.52 -6.63
CA PHE A 161 -13.83 -10.43 -7.62
C PHE A 161 -13.54 -9.25 -8.56
N PRO A 162 -12.87 -9.47 -9.72
CA PRO A 162 -12.35 -8.36 -10.52
C PRO A 162 -13.43 -7.56 -11.27
N ASP A 163 -14.62 -8.13 -11.46
CA ASP A 163 -15.75 -7.53 -12.18
C ASP A 163 -17.08 -8.04 -11.60
N PHE A 164 -17.52 -7.44 -10.49
CA PHE A 164 -18.70 -7.82 -9.72
C PHE A 164 -20.00 -7.28 -10.31
N ASN A 165 -20.24 -7.50 -11.60
CA ASN A 165 -21.47 -7.07 -12.28
C ASN A 165 -21.93 -8.10 -13.32
N ALA A 166 -23.21 -8.08 -13.64
CA ALA A 166 -23.68 -8.73 -14.86
C ALA A 166 -23.07 -8.01 -16.06
N ARG A 167 -22.60 -8.79 -17.04
CA ARG A 167 -21.86 -8.30 -18.20
C ARG A 167 -22.52 -8.73 -19.50
N THR A 168 -22.32 -7.94 -20.55
CA THR A 168 -22.91 -8.15 -21.90
C THR A 168 -21.89 -8.58 -22.94
N SER A 169 -20.64 -8.78 -22.50
CA SER A 169 -19.50 -9.26 -23.28
C SER A 169 -18.42 -9.71 -22.32
N ASP A 170 -17.41 -10.41 -22.84
CA ASP A 170 -16.21 -10.70 -22.09
C ASP A 170 -15.46 -9.40 -21.77
N ASN A 171 -14.95 -9.29 -20.55
CA ASN A 171 -14.13 -8.19 -20.08
C ASN A 171 -12.74 -8.70 -19.69
N ILE A 172 -11.70 -7.97 -20.08
CA ILE A 172 -10.33 -8.21 -19.60
C ILE A 172 -10.04 -7.22 -18.49
N ILE A 173 -9.61 -7.75 -17.35
CA ILE A 173 -9.27 -6.98 -16.15
C ILE A 173 -7.84 -7.31 -15.78
N TYR A 174 -7.02 -6.28 -15.56
CA TYR A 174 -5.73 -6.45 -14.93
C TYR A 174 -5.79 -5.94 -13.50
N PHE A 175 -5.08 -6.60 -12.59
CA PHE A 175 -4.89 -6.11 -11.25
C PHE A 175 -3.50 -6.45 -10.73
N ASP A 176 -3.02 -5.63 -9.80
CA ASP A 176 -1.65 -5.67 -9.31
C ASP A 176 -1.54 -4.94 -7.96
N ASN A 177 -0.37 -5.02 -7.31
CA ASN A 177 0.03 -4.24 -6.14
C ASN A 177 -1.01 -4.28 -5.01
N ILE A 178 -1.38 -5.49 -4.59
CA ILE A 178 -2.30 -5.67 -3.46
C ILE A 178 -1.52 -5.44 -2.17
N THR A 179 -1.92 -4.42 -1.41
CA THR A 179 -1.23 -4.05 -0.18
C THR A 179 -2.18 -4.04 1.00
N PHE A 180 -1.63 -4.37 2.17
CA PHE A 180 -2.32 -4.29 3.45
C PHE A 180 -1.60 -3.27 4.32
N SER A 181 -2.35 -2.34 4.90
CA SER A 181 -1.82 -1.31 5.78
C SER A 181 -2.74 -1.04 6.97
N ASP A 182 -2.28 -0.16 7.85
CA ASP A 182 -3.02 0.24 9.02
C ASP A 182 -4.34 0.96 8.68
N GLY A 183 -5.39 0.60 9.41
CA GLY A 183 -6.72 1.22 9.42
C GLY A 183 -6.89 2.26 10.52
N THR A 184 -5.80 2.66 11.19
CA THR A 184 -5.82 4.02 11.71
C THR A 184 -6.02 4.95 10.51
N LEU A 185 -6.88 5.96 10.63
CA LEU A 185 -6.91 7.08 9.68
C LEU A 185 -5.60 7.89 9.82
N GLY A 186 -4.46 7.22 9.69
CA GLY A 186 -3.19 7.79 9.35
C GLY A 186 -3.39 8.35 7.96
N ILE A 187 -3.28 9.67 7.88
CA ILE A 187 -3.09 10.47 6.66
C ILE A 187 -2.56 9.56 5.56
N ALA A 188 -3.35 9.36 4.50
CA ALA A 188 -2.98 8.57 3.34
C ALA A 188 -1.48 8.74 3.11
N ARG A 189 -0.71 7.65 3.24
CA ARG A 189 0.70 7.68 2.87
C ARG A 189 0.74 8.04 1.39
N LEU A 190 0.96 9.33 1.13
CA LEU A 190 1.12 9.94 -0.18
C LEU A 190 2.42 9.41 -0.79
N GLU A 191 2.40 8.18 -1.28
CA GLU A 191 3.21 7.77 -2.43
C GLU A 191 2.54 8.48 -3.64
N SER A 192 2.95 9.62 -4.20
CA SER A 192 4.20 10.36 -4.18
C SER A 192 3.91 11.87 -4.15
N ASN A 193 4.33 12.56 -3.09
CA ASN A 193 4.50 14.01 -3.12
C ASN A 193 5.94 14.25 -2.67
N SER A 194 6.87 14.24 -3.62
CA SER A 194 8.30 14.13 -3.31
C SER A 194 8.89 15.50 -2.99
N ILE A 195 8.95 15.88 -1.71
CA ILE A 195 9.91 16.89 -1.26
C ILE A 195 11.31 16.25 -1.24
N SER A 196 12.24 16.85 -1.96
CA SER A 196 13.65 16.47 -2.02
C SER A 196 14.55 17.68 -1.81
N ALA A 197 15.78 17.45 -1.33
CA ALA A 197 16.75 18.52 -1.20
C ALA A 197 18.19 18.03 -1.34
N TYR A 198 19.05 18.89 -1.89
CA TYR A 198 20.45 18.58 -2.19
C TYR A 198 21.30 19.86 -2.27
N PRO A 199 22.63 19.75 -2.11
CA PRO A 199 23.35 18.57 -1.65
C PRO A 199 23.12 18.31 -0.15
N ASN A 200 23.42 17.10 0.31
CA ASN A 200 23.53 16.81 1.74
C ASN A 200 24.67 15.79 1.93
N PRO A 201 25.81 16.16 2.54
CA PRO A 201 26.12 17.45 3.18
C PRO A 201 26.17 18.67 2.24
N VAL A 202 26.04 19.88 2.79
CA VAL A 202 26.03 21.16 2.06
C VAL A 202 27.04 22.15 2.63
N ASP A 203 27.67 22.94 1.74
CA ASP A 203 28.63 23.98 2.13
C ASP A 203 27.99 25.38 2.19
N ALA A 204 27.15 25.74 1.23
CA ALA A 204 26.51 27.06 1.17
C ALA A 204 25.08 26.98 0.64
N ASN A 205 24.89 26.68 -0.64
CA ASN A 205 23.58 26.69 -1.27
C ASN A 205 22.88 25.33 -1.15
N TRP A 206 21.72 25.30 -0.51
CA TRP A 206 20.88 24.12 -0.38
C TRP A 206 19.61 24.26 -1.21
N HIS A 207 19.42 23.35 -2.17
CA HIS A 207 18.30 23.35 -3.08
C HIS A 207 17.19 22.46 -2.55
N VAL A 208 15.97 22.98 -2.50
CA VAL A 208 14.76 22.25 -2.10
C VAL A 208 13.80 22.24 -3.29
N LYS A 209 13.24 21.06 -3.60
CA LYS A 209 12.26 20.85 -4.67
C LYS A 209 11.06 20.07 -4.14
N ALA A 210 9.87 20.44 -4.59
CA ALA A 210 8.62 19.76 -4.32
C ALA A 210 7.76 19.70 -5.60
N MET A 211 6.81 18.76 -5.64
CA MET A 211 5.82 18.70 -6.74
C MET A 211 4.73 19.77 -6.62
N THR A 212 4.46 20.24 -5.40
CA THR A 212 3.49 21.30 -5.10
C THR A 212 4.18 22.57 -4.60
N VAL A 213 3.43 23.67 -4.48
CA VAL A 213 3.99 24.96 -4.04
C VAL A 213 4.53 24.85 -2.62
N ILE A 214 5.81 25.17 -2.43
CA ILE A 214 6.43 25.26 -1.11
C ILE A 214 5.95 26.54 -0.44
N LEU A 215 5.20 26.38 0.65
CA LEU A 215 4.63 27.46 1.44
C LEU A 215 5.65 28.00 2.44
N GLU A 216 6.43 27.13 3.06
CA GLU A 216 7.40 27.47 4.11
C GLU A 216 8.58 26.47 4.16
N ILE A 217 9.77 26.99 4.44
CA ILE A 217 10.94 26.19 4.82
C ILE A 217 11.50 26.79 6.11
N LYS A 218 11.59 25.97 7.16
CA LYS A 218 12.07 26.35 8.48
C LYS A 218 13.25 25.47 8.90
N VAL A 219 14.41 26.08 9.10
CA VAL A 219 15.63 25.39 9.52
C VAL A 219 15.86 25.62 11.01
N THR A 220 16.04 24.53 11.76
CA THR A 220 16.29 24.53 13.20
C THR A 220 17.59 23.80 13.54
N ASN A 221 18.24 24.22 14.62
CA ASN A 221 19.41 23.52 15.17
C ASN A 221 18.99 22.40 16.16
N LEU A 222 19.95 21.66 16.71
CA LEU A 222 19.69 20.57 17.68
C LEU A 222 19.00 21.01 18.99
N THR A 223 19.02 22.30 19.32
CA THR A 223 18.31 22.84 20.50
C THR A 223 16.89 23.33 20.16
N GLY A 224 16.41 23.10 18.93
CA GLY A 224 15.11 23.56 18.45
C GLY A 224 15.03 25.06 18.11
N LYS A 225 16.17 25.77 18.10
CA LYS A 225 16.20 27.20 17.73
C LYS A 225 16.08 27.33 16.22
N ILE A 226 15.14 28.15 15.76
CA ILE A 226 15.03 28.54 14.35
C ILE A 226 16.24 29.39 13.98
N VAL A 227 16.97 28.95 12.96
CA VAL A 227 18.15 29.64 12.42
C VAL A 227 17.86 30.27 11.06
N GLN A 228 16.86 29.78 10.33
CA GLN A 228 16.41 30.35 9.07
C GLN A 228 14.95 29.98 8.80
N GLU A 229 14.21 30.89 8.18
CA GLU A 229 12.82 30.68 7.82
C GLU A 229 12.51 31.49 6.55
N VAL A 230 11.88 30.85 5.57
CA VAL A 230 11.52 31.47 4.29
C VAL A 230 10.16 30.96 3.83
N GLN A 231 9.46 31.76 3.03
CA GLN A 231 8.20 31.40 2.39
C GLN A 231 8.33 31.52 0.87
N PRO A 232 8.87 30.50 0.18
CA PRO A 232 9.25 30.62 -1.23
C PRO A 232 8.07 30.87 -2.16
N ARG A 233 6.90 30.28 -1.86
CA ARG A 233 5.69 30.29 -2.71
C ARG A 233 6.00 29.82 -4.15
N ASN A 234 6.84 28.79 -4.26
CA ASN A 234 7.28 28.20 -5.53
C ASN A 234 7.55 26.70 -5.34
N THR A 235 7.62 25.91 -6.40
CA THR A 235 7.92 24.46 -6.36
C THR A 235 9.40 24.16 -6.16
N ASN A 236 10.27 25.16 -6.28
CA ASN A 236 11.69 25.07 -5.99
C ASN A 236 12.20 26.31 -5.25
N HIS A 237 13.23 26.13 -4.42
CA HIS A 237 13.90 27.22 -3.73
C HIS A 237 15.36 26.86 -3.44
N THR A 238 16.22 27.87 -3.36
CA THR A 238 17.61 27.70 -2.94
C THR A 238 17.83 28.56 -1.69
N LEU A 239 18.19 27.91 -0.59
CA LEU A 239 18.58 28.58 0.66
C LEU A 239 20.08 28.80 0.67
N ASP A 240 20.49 30.03 0.98
CA ASP A 240 21.87 30.32 1.36
C ASP A 240 22.08 29.99 2.84
N LEU A 241 22.95 29.02 3.11
CA LEU A 241 23.32 28.53 4.43
C LEU A 241 24.76 28.89 4.80
N SER A 242 25.45 29.75 4.02
CA SER A 242 26.86 30.08 4.25
C SER A 242 27.12 30.69 5.64
N GLY A 243 26.10 31.33 6.22
CA GLY A 243 26.14 31.92 7.56
C GLY A 243 25.94 30.93 8.72
N LEU A 244 25.64 29.66 8.44
CA LEU A 244 25.46 28.63 9.46
C LEU A 244 26.79 27.95 9.79
N SER A 245 27.02 27.69 11.08
CA SER A 245 28.15 26.88 11.54
C SER A 245 28.06 25.43 11.06
N THR A 246 29.20 24.76 10.93
CA THR A 246 29.26 23.31 10.71
C THR A 246 28.45 22.55 11.76
N GLY A 247 27.59 21.63 11.33
CA GLY A 247 26.75 20.87 12.25
C GLY A 247 25.54 20.20 11.61
N ILE A 248 24.71 19.58 12.45
CA ILE A 248 23.44 18.97 12.06
C ILE A 248 22.29 19.92 12.36
N TYR A 249 21.40 20.06 11.39
CA TYR A 249 20.18 20.85 11.44
C TYR A 249 18.99 20.00 10.97
N PHE A 250 17.78 20.46 11.27
CA PHE A 250 16.54 19.91 10.74
C PHE A 250 15.80 20.98 9.96
N ALA A 251 15.46 20.67 8.72
CA ALA A 251 14.68 21.54 7.85
C ALA A 251 13.26 20.98 7.71
N GLU A 252 12.28 21.68 8.27
CA GLU A 252 10.86 21.42 8.02
C GLU A 252 10.44 22.14 6.74
N VAL A 253 9.89 21.40 5.78
CA VAL A 253 9.43 21.91 4.49
C VAL A 253 7.94 21.65 4.37
N ILE A 254 7.15 22.73 4.33
CA ILE A 254 5.70 22.69 4.17
C ILE A 254 5.38 23.08 2.73
N ALA A 255 4.79 22.17 1.98
CA ALA A 255 4.23 22.44 0.65
C ALA A 255 2.72 22.15 0.65
N GLU A 256 2.00 22.60 -0.37
CA GLU A 256 0.55 22.36 -0.44
C GLU A 256 0.24 20.86 -0.36
N GLY A 257 -0.53 20.49 0.67
CA GLY A 257 -0.92 19.10 0.92
C GLY A 257 0.14 18.20 1.55
N GLN A 258 1.32 18.72 1.95
CA GLN A 258 2.40 17.88 2.51
C GLN A 258 3.37 18.64 3.44
N ASN A 259 3.94 17.93 4.42
CA ASN A 259 5.04 18.42 5.26
C ASN A 259 6.13 17.34 5.31
N LYS A 260 7.40 17.73 5.18
CA LYS A 260 8.55 16.83 5.33
C LYS A 260 9.64 17.48 6.17
N ILE A 261 10.15 16.72 7.14
CA ILE A 261 11.37 17.08 7.89
C ILE A 261 12.57 16.39 7.25
N LEU A 262 13.59 17.17 6.90
CA LEU A 262 14.84 16.72 6.31
C LEU A 262 16.00 16.94 7.27
N LYS A 263 16.86 15.93 7.45
CA LYS A 263 18.15 16.11 8.12
C LYS A 263 19.10 16.86 7.19
N LEU A 264 19.66 17.96 7.67
CA LEU A 264 20.57 18.83 6.94
C LEU A 264 21.95 18.81 7.61
N ILE A 265 22.99 18.43 6.88
CA ILE A 265 24.37 18.38 7.37
C ILE A 265 25.14 19.54 6.73
N LYS A 266 25.52 20.54 7.53
CA LYS A 266 26.34 21.68 7.11
C LYS A 266 27.81 21.36 7.37
N ASN A 267 28.65 21.45 6.34
CA ASN A 267 30.11 21.36 6.49
C ASN A 267 30.72 22.68 6.96
#